data_AF-A0AAE0PL13-F1
#
_entry.id   AF-A0AAE0PL13-F1
#
_cell.length_a   1.000
_cell.length_b   1.000
_cell.length_c   1.000
_cell.angle_alpha   90.00
_cell.angle_beta   90.00
_cell.angle_gamma   90.00
#
_symmetry.space_group_name_H-M   'P 1'
#
loop_
_entity.id
_entity.type
_entity.pdbx_description
1 polymer ?
#
loop_
_entity_poly.entity_id
_entity_poly.type
_entity_poly.pdbx_seq_one_letter_code
_entity_poly.pdbx_strand_id
1 'polypeptide(L)' 'FIRNKINRYYNYTKLLTPIFKEGDKIYFLRRNIKIKRPNNKFDFKKIKLFKIIKKI' A
#
# COMPACT_ATOMS: atom_id res chain seq x y z
N PHE A 1 23.79 23.61 -1.58
CA PHE A 1 24.32 22.42 -0.85
C PHE A 1 23.27 21.72 0.01
N ILE A 2 22.65 22.41 0.99
CA ILE A 2 21.63 21.82 1.91
C ILE A 2 20.41 21.27 1.17
N ARG A 3 19.90 22.01 0.17
CA ARG A 3 18.75 21.62 -0.65
C ARG A 3 18.94 20.26 -1.36
N ASN A 4 20.17 19.96 -1.79
CA ASN A 4 20.48 18.68 -2.44
C ASN A 4 20.50 17.53 -1.45
N LYS A 5 20.95 17.77 -0.20
CA LYS A 5 20.83 16.77 0.88
C LYS A 5 19.37 16.47 1.19
N ILE A 6 18.56 17.50 1.42
CA ILE A 6 17.12 17.35 1.71
C ILE A 6 16.39 16.62 0.57
N ASN A 7 16.64 16.99 -0.69
CA ASN A 7 16.06 16.31 -1.84
C ASN A 7 16.50 14.84 -1.94
N ARG A 8 17.76 14.50 -1.62
CA ARG A 8 18.20 13.09 -1.62
C ARG A 8 17.44 12.26 -0.59
N TYR A 9 17.26 12.76 0.64
CA TYR A 9 16.50 12.04 1.68
C TYR A 9 15.00 12.00 1.38
N TYR A 10 14.42 13.10 0.90
CA TYR A 10 13.00 13.18 0.54
C TYR A 10 12.65 12.33 -0.69
N ASN A 11 13.54 12.27 -1.68
CA ASN A 11 13.36 11.40 -2.84
C ASN A 11 13.58 9.93 -2.46
N TYR A 12 14.52 9.61 -1.57
CA TYR A 12 14.73 8.25 -1.08
C TYR A 12 13.49 7.66 -0.39
N THR A 13 12.78 8.45 0.41
CA THR A 13 11.53 8.00 1.05
C THR A 13 10.34 7.94 0.08
N LYS A 14 10.39 8.66 -1.04
CA LYS A 14 9.44 8.54 -2.16
C LYS A 14 9.75 7.39 -3.13
N LEU A 15 10.94 6.80 -3.06
CA LEU A 15 11.35 5.78 -4.02
C LEU A 15 10.64 4.46 -3.72
N LEU A 16 9.82 4.08 -4.70
CA LEU A 16 9.15 2.79 -4.89
C LEU A 16 7.88 2.64 -4.04
N THR A 17 6.77 3.19 -4.56
CA THR A 17 5.49 2.50 -4.40
C THR A 17 5.72 1.02 -4.66
N PRO A 18 5.22 0.09 -3.82
CA PRO A 18 5.42 -1.32 -4.04
C PRO A 18 4.95 -1.66 -5.45
N ILE A 19 5.90 -2.01 -6.31
CA ILE A 19 5.62 -2.35 -7.70
C ILE A 19 5.02 -3.74 -7.66
N PHE A 20 3.71 -3.78 -7.47
CA PHE A 20 2.94 -5.00 -7.50
C PHE A 20 2.97 -5.60 -8.91
N LYS A 21 3.40 -6.86 -9.01
CA LYS A 21 3.35 -7.64 -10.23
C LYS A 21 2.13 -8.57 -10.20
N GLU A 22 1.71 -8.99 -11.38
CA GLU A 22 0.71 -10.04 -11.50
C GLU A 22 1.25 -11.32 -10.85
N GLY A 23 0.42 -11.96 -10.03
CA GLY A 23 0.81 -13.12 -9.25
C GLY A 23 1.31 -12.84 -7.84
N ASP A 24 1.66 -11.60 -7.50
CA ASP A 24 2.03 -11.24 -6.14
C ASP A 24 0.84 -11.39 -5.19
N LYS A 25 1.13 -11.77 -3.95
CA LYS A 25 0.14 -11.84 -2.87
C LYS A 25 0.26 -10.61 -1.99
N ILE A 26 -0.84 -9.88 -1.85
CA ILE A 26 -0.90 -8.66 -1.03
C ILE A 26 -1.96 -8.78 0.06
N TYR A 27 -1.74 -8.06 1.16
CA TYR A 27 -2.76 -7.91 2.19
C TYR A 27 -3.67 -6.74 1.86
N PHE A 28 -4.98 -6.98 1.85
CA PHE A 28 -5.94 -5.89 1.89
C PHE A 28 -6.19 -5.46 3.33
N LEU A 29 -6.13 -4.14 3.53
CA LEU A 29 -6.70 -3.52 4.72
C LEU A 29 -8.22 -3.57 4.61
N ARG A 30 -8.88 -3.74 5.75
CA ARG A 30 -10.35 -3.76 5.83
C ARG A 30 -11.01 -2.54 5.20
N ARG A 31 -10.39 -1.35 5.35
CA ARG A 31 -10.86 -0.09 4.75
C ARG A 31 -11.01 -0.12 3.22
N ASN A 32 -10.29 -1.02 2.54
CA ASN A 32 -10.31 -1.13 1.07
C ASN A 32 -11.43 -2.05 0.55
N ILE A 33 -12.24 -2.65 1.45
CA ILE A 33 -13.29 -3.60 1.08
C ILE A 33 -14.65 -2.98 1.40
N LYS A 34 -15.56 -3.04 0.43
CA LYS A 34 -16.96 -2.62 0.62
C LYS A 34 -17.68 -3.66 1.50
N ILE A 35 -17.96 -3.30 2.75
CA ILE A 35 -18.71 -4.12 3.71
C ILE A 35 -19.97 -3.36 4.12
N LYS A 36 -21.10 -4.07 4.26
CA LYS A 36 -22.40 -3.48 4.63
C LYS A 36 -22.37 -2.63 5.90
N ARG A 37 -21.54 -3.01 6.89
CA ARG A 37 -21.35 -2.27 8.15
C ARG A 37 -19.85 -2.00 8.38
N PRO A 38 -19.34 -0.83 7.96
CA PRO A 38 -17.97 -0.46 8.24
C PRO A 38 -17.78 -0.25 9.76
N ASN A 39 -16.60 -0.56 10.26
CA ASN A 39 -16.24 -0.31 11.65
C ASN A 39 -14.78 0.16 11.69
N ASN A 40 -14.61 1.42 12.08
CA ASN A 40 -13.32 2.12 12.05
C ASN A 40 -12.28 1.46 12.97
N LYS A 41 -12.72 0.79 14.04
CA LYS A 41 -11.81 0.14 15.00
C LYS A 41 -10.94 -0.94 14.37
N PHE A 42 -11.37 -1.56 13.27
CA PHE A 42 -10.66 -2.68 12.64
C PHE A 42 -10.03 -2.34 11.28
N ASP A 43 -9.94 -1.06 10.93
CA ASP A 43 -9.46 -0.63 9.61
C ASP A 43 -7.95 -0.83 9.39
N PHE A 44 -7.19 -1.06 10.47
CA PHE A 44 -5.78 -1.42 10.40
C PHE A 44 -5.55 -2.93 10.23
N LYS A 45 -6.59 -3.75 10.44
CA LYS A 45 -6.47 -5.21 10.40
C LYS A 45 -6.33 -5.69 8.96
N LYS A 46 -5.31 -6.50 8.72
CA LYS A 46 -5.11 -7.27 7.49
C LYS A 46 -6.07 -8.47 7.52
N ILE A 47 -6.87 -8.63 6.47
CA ILE A 47 -7.89 -9.72 6.43
C ILE A 47 -7.27 -11.02 5.93
N LYS A 48 -6.71 -11.00 4.71
CA LYS A 48 -6.09 -12.16 4.07
C LYS A 48 -5.13 -11.71 2.96
N LEU A 49 -4.31 -12.64 2.50
CA LEU A 49 -3.51 -12.53 1.28
C LEU A 49 -4.40 -12.75 0.05
N PHE A 50 -4.34 -11.81 -0.89
CA PHE A 50 -5.01 -11.87 -2.18
C PHE A 50 -3.99 -11.86 -3.30
N LYS A 51 -4.21 -12.67 -4.32
CA LYS A 51 -3.36 -12.70 -5.52
C LYS A 51 -3.80 -11.60 -6.47
N ILE A 52 -2.86 -10.82 -6.98
CA ILE A 52 -3.13 -9.84 -8.04
C ILE A 52 -3.30 -10.60 -9.36
N ILE A 53 -4.48 -10.51 -9.95
CA ILE A 53 -4.83 -11.22 -11.20
C ILE A 53 -4.37 -10.41 -12.42
N LYS A 54 -4.63 -9.10 -12.43
CA LYS A 54 -4.27 -8.22 -13.53
C LYS A 54 -3.92 -6.83 -13.01
N LYS A 55 -2.87 -6.23 -13.55
CA LYS A 55 -2.59 -4.80 -13.35
C LYS A 55 -3.37 -4.01 -14.39
N ILE A 56 -4.21 -3.08 -13.94
CA ILE A 56 -4.95 -2.14 -14.80
C ILE A 56 -4.13 -0.86 -14.91
#